data_AF-A0A496A0J5-F1
#
_entry.id   AF-A0A496A0J5-F1
#
_cell.length_a   1.000
_cell.length_b   1.000
_cell.length_c   1.000
_cell.angle_alpha   90.00
_cell.angle_beta   90.00
_cell.angle_gamma   90.00
#
_symmetry.space_group_name_H-M   'P 1'
#
loop_
_entity.id
_entity.type
_entity.pdbx_description
1 polymer ?
#
loop_
_entity_poly.entity_id
_entity_poly.type
_entity_poly.pdbx_seq_one_letter_code
_entity_poly.pdbx_strand_id
1 'polypeptide(L)'
;MLEEEETSSYEASSIDSEVNNPNDIDDKQSVTKQPGTLSKFSGKWTMERVRDSLSEEVRDYQKKYPGERRNIFYRRIAEIQNLIEAEGWRLKPPKFNKENCSFWLTDKGITRVKRVFGILLDTFLPHANLVDRNGEKIPDLSIKSNPPRIFAPITEEEAKQLERQHGCGFWGITERNIYYNIPDDITELRPVLEFAYNKHLGQ
;
A
#
# COMPACT_ATOMS: atom_id res chain seq x y z
N MET A 1 -59.10 -19.35 -27.24
CA MET A 1 -58.26 -20.03 -26.24
C MET A 1 -58.33 -19.13 -25.02
N LEU A 2 -59.33 -19.32 -24.16
CA LEU A 2 -59.38 -20.36 -23.10
C LEU A 2 -58.15 -20.20 -22.20
N GLU A 3 -58.20 -20.03 -20.89
CA GLU A 3 -59.26 -19.98 -19.85
C GLU A 3 -58.44 -19.67 -18.56
N GLU A 4 -58.97 -18.85 -17.64
CA GLU A 4 -59.23 -19.19 -16.22
C GLU A 4 -57.99 -19.33 -15.31
N GLU A 5 -57.80 -18.49 -14.27
CA GLU A 5 -58.45 -18.38 -12.95
C GLU A 5 -57.38 -18.74 -11.88
N GLU A 6 -57.10 -17.87 -10.91
CA GLU A 6 -57.58 -17.94 -9.50
C GLU A 6 -57.09 -19.21 -8.76
N THR A 7 -56.74 -19.26 -7.47
CA THR A 7 -56.70 -18.35 -6.32
C THR A 7 -55.99 -19.14 -5.18
N SER A 8 -55.72 -18.46 -4.07
CA SER A 8 -55.89 -18.97 -2.69
C SER A 8 -54.93 -20.04 -2.13
N SER A 9 -54.21 -19.70 -1.06
CA SER A 9 -54.77 -19.89 0.30
C SER A 9 -53.80 -19.40 1.39
N TYR A 10 -54.36 -18.60 2.29
CA TYR A 10 -53.85 -18.40 3.64
C TYR A 10 -54.46 -19.49 4.52
N GLU A 11 -53.65 -20.14 5.34
CA GLU A 11 -54.11 -20.64 6.64
C GLU A 11 -53.07 -20.28 7.70
N ALA A 12 -53.54 -19.50 8.67
CA ALA A 12 -52.95 -19.38 9.99
C ALA A 12 -53.73 -20.31 10.92
N SER A 13 -53.04 -21.03 11.82
CA SER A 13 -53.67 -21.41 13.09
C SER A 13 -52.64 -21.40 14.20
N SER A 14 -52.91 -20.52 15.17
CA SER A 14 -52.36 -20.45 16.51
C SER A 14 -52.71 -21.71 17.32
N ILE A 15 -51.80 -22.13 18.19
CA ILE A 15 -52.18 -22.66 19.52
C ILE A 15 -51.22 -22.05 20.55
N ASP A 16 -51.84 -21.36 21.49
CA ASP A 16 -51.29 -20.69 22.66
C ASP A 16 -50.92 -21.65 23.82
N SER A 17 -50.12 -21.09 24.73
CA SER A 17 -50.11 -21.34 26.20
C SER A 17 -49.48 -22.63 26.73
N GLU A 18 -48.76 -22.69 27.85
CA GLU A 18 -48.34 -21.69 28.85
C GLU A 18 -47.29 -22.37 29.78
N VAL A 19 -46.23 -21.62 30.14
CA VAL A 19 -45.77 -21.36 31.54
C VAL A 19 -45.03 -22.45 32.36
N ASN A 20 -43.71 -22.25 32.59
CA ASN A 20 -43.06 -21.86 33.88
C ASN A 20 -41.54 -22.23 33.97
N ASN A 21 -40.67 -21.20 33.93
CA ASN A 21 -39.52 -20.84 34.82
C ASN A 21 -38.48 -21.88 35.33
N PRO A 22 -37.30 -21.45 35.85
CA PRO A 22 -36.23 -20.59 35.32
C PRO A 22 -34.83 -21.25 35.48
N ASN A 23 -33.76 -20.54 35.10
CA ASN A 23 -32.33 -20.85 35.29
C ASN A 23 -31.72 -21.85 34.30
N ASP A 24 -30.98 -21.36 33.31
CA ASP A 24 -29.52 -21.38 33.46
C ASP A 24 -28.82 -20.48 32.44
N ILE A 25 -27.78 -19.85 32.97
CA ILE A 25 -26.84 -18.96 32.31
C ILE A 25 -26.05 -19.76 31.27
N ASP A 26 -26.00 -19.33 30.01
CA ASP A 26 -24.68 -19.22 29.37
C ASP A 26 -24.65 -18.28 28.17
N ASP A 27 -23.59 -17.48 28.21
CA ASP A 27 -23.29 -16.32 27.41
C ASP A 27 -22.72 -16.76 26.05
N LYS A 28 -23.50 -16.68 24.98
CA LYS A 28 -22.96 -16.72 23.60
C LYS A 28 -23.07 -15.35 22.96
N GLN A 29 -22.11 -14.52 23.34
CA GLN A 29 -21.75 -13.30 22.65
C GLN A 29 -21.63 -13.54 21.14
N SER A 30 -22.51 -12.87 20.40
CA SER A 30 -22.34 -12.53 19.00
C SER A 30 -21.01 -11.78 18.83
N VAL A 31 -20.00 -12.43 18.25
CA VAL A 31 -18.76 -11.75 17.86
C VAL A 31 -19.04 -10.90 16.61
N THR A 32 -19.45 -9.67 16.86
CA THR A 32 -19.42 -8.59 15.88
C THR A 32 -17.97 -8.36 15.49
N LYS A 33 -17.58 -8.73 14.26
CA LYS A 33 -16.25 -8.44 13.71
C LYS A 33 -16.05 -6.92 13.66
N GLN A 34 -15.38 -6.36 14.66
CA GLN A 34 -14.86 -5.00 14.60
C GLN A 34 -13.71 -4.92 13.57
N PRO A 35 -13.58 -3.82 12.83
CA PRO A 35 -12.48 -3.60 11.92
C PRO A 35 -11.18 -3.50 12.71
N GLY A 36 -10.22 -4.34 12.32
CA GLY A 36 -8.98 -4.60 13.04
C GLY A 36 -8.27 -3.34 13.52
N THR A 37 -8.26 -3.19 14.84
CA THR A 37 -7.23 -2.44 15.54
C THR A 37 -5.89 -2.99 15.07
N LEU A 38 -5.06 -2.15 14.44
CA LEU A 38 -3.65 -2.44 14.15
C LEU A 38 -2.96 -2.73 15.48
N SER A 39 -2.99 -3.99 15.88
CA SER A 39 -2.21 -4.52 17.00
C SER A 39 -0.76 -4.14 16.77
N LYS A 40 -0.10 -3.67 17.84
CA LYS A 40 1.35 -3.43 17.91
C LYS A 40 2.10 -4.71 17.52
N PHE A 41 2.32 -4.90 16.24
CA PHE A 41 3.19 -5.96 15.75
C PHE A 41 4.64 -5.53 16.03
N SER A 42 5.17 -5.88 17.20
CA SER A 42 6.59 -5.81 17.49
C SER A 42 7.28 -7.00 16.83
N GLY A 43 8.03 -6.75 15.76
CA GLY A 43 8.76 -7.79 15.03
C GLY A 43 9.20 -7.30 13.66
N LYS A 44 10.19 -7.97 13.07
CA LYS A 44 10.69 -7.67 11.73
C LYS A 44 9.55 -7.71 10.70
N TRP A 45 9.53 -6.77 9.76
CA TRP A 45 8.63 -6.82 8.62
C TRP A 45 9.05 -7.94 7.67
N THR A 46 8.08 -8.77 7.29
CA THR A 46 8.21 -9.83 6.29
C THR A 46 7.28 -9.57 5.11
N MET A 47 7.50 -10.30 4.01
CA MET A 47 6.65 -10.24 2.83
C MET A 47 5.20 -10.62 3.16
N GLU A 48 5.01 -11.66 3.99
CA GLU A 48 3.70 -12.15 4.44
C GLU A 48 3.00 -11.07 5.26
N ARG A 49 3.71 -10.45 6.21
CA ARG A 49 3.14 -9.37 7.02
C ARG A 49 2.70 -8.18 6.15
N VAL A 50 3.48 -7.81 5.14
CA VAL A 50 3.08 -6.76 4.18
C VAL A 50 1.81 -7.17 3.45
N ARG A 51 1.77 -8.38 2.89
CA ARG A 51 0.60 -8.90 2.15
C ARG A 51 -0.66 -8.94 3.04
N ASP A 52 -0.52 -9.35 4.29
CA ASP A 52 -1.63 -9.51 5.22
C ASP A 52 -2.11 -8.16 5.76
N SER A 53 -1.27 -7.12 5.70
CA SER A 53 -1.65 -5.74 6.05
C SER A 53 -2.48 -5.01 4.98
N LEU A 54 -2.55 -5.55 3.77
CA LEU A 54 -3.36 -4.99 2.68
C LEU A 54 -4.86 -5.18 2.95
N SER A 55 -5.70 -4.27 2.45
CA SER A 55 -7.14 -4.55 2.38
C SER A 55 -7.43 -5.62 1.31
N GLU A 56 -8.60 -6.27 1.42
CA GLU A 56 -9.05 -7.25 0.44
C GLU A 56 -9.15 -6.65 -0.97
N GLU A 57 -9.74 -5.46 -1.09
CA GLU A 57 -9.83 -4.72 -2.35
C GLU A 57 -8.45 -4.50 -3.00
N VAL A 58 -7.44 -4.10 -2.21
CA VAL A 58 -6.09 -3.88 -2.74
C VAL A 58 -5.46 -5.21 -3.15
N ARG A 59 -5.58 -6.27 -2.34
CA ARG A 59 -5.06 -7.60 -2.71
C ARG A 59 -5.68 -8.11 -4.01
N ASP A 60 -6.99 -7.97 -4.16
CA ASP A 60 -7.72 -8.41 -5.34
C ASP A 60 -7.32 -7.63 -6.58
N TYR A 61 -7.21 -6.31 -6.48
CA TYR A 61 -6.68 -5.49 -7.57
C TYR A 61 -5.29 -5.96 -8.01
N GLN A 62 -4.43 -6.31 -7.06
CA GLN A 62 -3.06 -6.72 -7.35
C GLN A 62 -2.97 -8.13 -7.98
N LYS A 63 -4.02 -8.94 -7.95
CA LYS A 63 -4.06 -10.27 -8.60
C LYS A 63 -3.80 -10.21 -10.12
N LYS A 64 -4.10 -9.07 -10.78
CA LYS A 64 -3.85 -8.87 -12.22
C LYS A 64 -2.37 -8.88 -12.60
N TYR A 65 -1.46 -8.64 -11.64
CA TYR A 65 -0.02 -8.67 -11.87
C TYR A 65 0.55 -10.10 -11.75
N PRO A 66 1.73 -10.40 -12.33
CA PRO A 66 2.42 -11.65 -12.06
C PRO A 66 2.78 -11.82 -10.56
N GLY A 67 2.78 -13.06 -10.06
CA GLY A 67 3.09 -13.35 -8.66
C GLY A 67 4.49 -12.91 -8.24
N GLU A 68 5.49 -13.16 -9.08
CA GLU A 68 6.88 -12.73 -8.87
C GLU A 68 6.98 -11.22 -8.66
N ARG A 69 6.28 -10.44 -9.50
CA ARG A 69 6.26 -8.98 -9.41
C ARG A 69 5.66 -8.50 -8.07
N ARG A 70 4.54 -9.10 -7.64
CA ARG A 70 3.95 -8.80 -6.32
C ARG A 70 4.91 -9.13 -5.20
N ASN A 71 5.62 -10.27 -5.30
CA ASN A 71 6.57 -10.68 -4.27
C ASN A 71 7.74 -9.71 -4.17
N ILE A 72 8.29 -9.22 -5.29
CA ILE A 72 9.29 -8.15 -5.29
C ILE A 72 8.74 -6.92 -4.58
N PHE A 73 7.54 -6.46 -4.94
CA PHE A 73 6.91 -5.29 -4.32
C PHE A 73 6.76 -5.45 -2.80
N TYR A 74 6.19 -6.56 -2.34
CA TYR A 74 5.98 -6.83 -0.91
C TYR A 74 7.30 -6.97 -0.15
N ARG A 75 8.27 -7.69 -0.70
CA ARG A 75 9.60 -7.87 -0.11
C ARG A 75 10.28 -6.52 0.10
N ARG A 76 10.26 -5.65 -0.92
CA ARG A 76 10.92 -4.34 -0.85
C ARG A 76 10.25 -3.39 0.13
N ILE A 77 8.92 -3.46 0.27
CA ILE A 77 8.21 -2.70 1.32
C ILE A 77 8.64 -3.16 2.71
N ALA A 78 8.76 -4.48 2.92
CA ALA A 78 9.20 -5.02 4.19
C ALA A 78 10.64 -4.59 4.53
N GLU A 79 11.54 -4.63 3.55
CA GLU A 79 12.93 -4.16 3.71
C GLU A 79 13.01 -2.67 4.03
N ILE A 80 12.26 -1.82 3.31
CA ILE A 80 12.20 -0.38 3.60
C ILE A 80 11.64 -0.14 5.02
N GLN A 81 10.61 -0.87 5.44
CA GLN A 81 10.09 -0.73 6.81
C GLN A 81 11.13 -1.11 7.85
N ASN A 82 11.85 -2.22 7.65
CA ASN A 82 12.93 -2.60 8.54
C ASN A 82 14.05 -1.56 8.57
N LEU A 83 14.37 -0.93 7.44
CA LEU A 83 15.34 0.18 7.38
C LEU A 83 14.83 1.39 8.16
N ILE A 84 13.57 1.81 7.97
CA ILE A 84 12.94 2.91 8.71
C ILE A 84 13.02 2.68 10.22
N GLU A 85 12.72 1.45 10.67
CA GLU A 85 12.80 1.07 12.09
C GLU A 85 14.25 1.09 12.60
N ALA A 86 15.21 0.57 11.82
CA ALA A 86 16.63 0.54 12.18
C ALA A 86 17.24 1.95 12.27
N GLU A 87 16.87 2.85 11.36
CA GLU A 87 17.34 4.25 11.32
C GLU A 87 16.58 5.16 12.30
N GLY A 88 15.51 4.68 12.93
CA GLY A 88 14.68 5.47 13.84
C GLY A 88 13.90 6.59 13.16
N TRP A 89 13.62 6.48 11.86
CA TRP A 89 12.88 7.49 11.12
C TRP A 89 11.42 7.54 11.56
N ARG A 90 10.93 8.74 11.87
CA ARG A 90 9.57 8.98 12.40
C ARG A 90 8.52 9.05 11.29
N LEU A 91 8.38 7.98 10.54
CA LEU A 91 7.38 7.84 9.47
C LEU A 91 6.12 7.14 9.98
N LYS A 92 4.96 7.51 9.42
CA LYS A 92 3.71 6.79 9.65
C LYS A 92 3.83 5.37 9.07
N PRO A 93 3.03 4.41 9.58
CA PRO A 93 2.90 3.10 8.96
C PRO A 93 2.65 3.21 7.45
N PRO A 94 3.06 2.19 6.68
CA PRO A 94 2.98 2.25 5.23
C PRO A 94 1.52 2.38 4.81
N LYS A 95 1.22 3.32 3.92
CA LYS A 95 -0.13 3.49 3.37
C LYS A 95 -0.19 2.84 1.99
N PHE A 96 -1.04 1.83 1.87
CA PHE A 96 -1.27 1.09 0.64
C PHE A 96 -2.45 1.65 -0.14
N ASN A 97 -2.24 1.82 -1.44
CA ASN A 97 -3.28 1.97 -2.44
C ASN A 97 -3.17 0.80 -3.43
N LYS A 98 -4.09 0.76 -4.40
CA LYS A 98 -4.11 -0.26 -5.48
C LYS A 98 -2.76 -0.43 -6.18
N GLU A 99 -2.04 0.67 -6.41
CA GLU A 99 -0.85 0.71 -7.28
C GLU A 99 0.46 1.06 -6.57
N ASN A 100 0.41 1.49 -5.31
CA ASN A 100 1.62 1.89 -4.58
C ASN A 100 1.49 1.71 -3.07
N CYS A 101 2.66 1.72 -2.44
CA CYS A 101 2.83 1.88 -1.01
C CYS A 101 3.64 3.16 -0.77
N SER A 102 3.13 4.05 0.08
CA SER A 102 3.76 5.34 0.36
C SER A 102 4.07 5.49 1.85
N PHE A 103 5.19 6.14 2.14
CA PHE A 103 5.65 6.47 3.49
C PHE A 103 5.55 7.98 3.71
N TRP A 104 5.08 8.37 4.89
CA TRP A 104 4.66 9.74 5.19
C TRP A 104 5.26 10.20 6.51
N LEU A 105 5.61 11.48 6.62
CA LEU A 105 6.07 12.01 7.90
C LEU A 105 4.98 11.97 8.97
N THR A 106 5.40 11.64 10.20
CA THR A 106 4.57 11.77 11.39
C THR A 106 4.75 13.17 11.96
N ASP A 107 3.96 14.12 11.50
CA ASP A 107 3.99 15.45 12.10
C ASP A 107 2.91 15.58 13.19
N LYS A 108 3.34 15.97 14.39
CA LYS A 108 2.51 16.43 15.50
C LYS A 108 2.56 17.97 15.57
N GLY A 109 2.22 18.66 14.48
CA GLY A 109 2.22 20.12 14.52
C GLY A 109 2.08 20.85 13.19
N ILE A 110 2.51 20.26 12.07
CA ILE A 110 2.34 20.90 10.75
C ILE A 110 1.14 20.27 10.02
N THR A 111 0.21 21.12 9.58
CA THR A 111 -1.07 20.75 8.94
C THR A 111 -0.95 20.06 7.56
N ARG A 112 0.27 19.77 7.08
CA ARG A 112 0.50 19.16 5.76
C ARG A 112 1.22 17.83 5.91
N VAL A 113 0.47 16.74 5.77
CA VAL A 113 1.00 15.38 5.66
C VAL A 113 1.83 15.30 4.37
N LYS A 114 3.17 15.19 4.51
CA LYS A 114 4.11 15.12 3.39
C LYS A 114 4.48 13.68 3.08
N ARG A 115 4.31 13.29 1.80
CA ARG A 115 4.80 12.00 1.30
C ARG A 115 6.31 12.11 1.15
N VAL A 116 7.04 11.16 1.71
CA VAL A 116 8.51 11.20 1.73
C VAL A 116 9.09 10.38 0.59
N PHE A 117 8.57 9.18 0.39
CA PHE A 117 8.89 8.30 -0.75
C PHE A 117 7.85 7.18 -0.80
N GLY A 118 7.95 6.33 -1.80
CA GLY A 118 7.15 5.12 -1.88
C GLY A 118 7.66 4.14 -2.91
N ILE A 119 6.96 3.02 -3.02
CA ILE A 119 7.17 2.02 -4.05
C ILE A 119 5.92 1.97 -4.91
N LEU A 120 6.10 1.99 -6.23
CA LEU A 120 5.08 1.70 -7.22
C LEU A 120 5.13 0.23 -7.59
N LEU A 121 3.99 -0.43 -7.49
CA LEU A 121 3.80 -1.76 -8.04
C LEU A 121 3.75 -1.71 -9.56
N ASP A 122 3.33 -0.59 -10.15
CA ASP A 122 3.19 -0.38 -11.59
C ASP A 122 3.71 1.00 -11.99
N THR A 123 4.49 1.06 -13.07
CA THR A 123 4.91 2.31 -13.72
C THR A 123 4.09 2.59 -14.96
N PHE A 124 2.87 2.06 -15.06
CA PHE A 124 1.88 2.67 -15.93
C PHE A 124 1.62 4.08 -15.39
N LEU A 125 2.33 5.05 -15.95
CA LEU A 125 2.13 6.47 -15.73
C LEU A 125 1.45 7.03 -16.99
N PRO A 126 0.18 6.67 -17.28
CA PRO A 126 -0.49 6.98 -18.56
C PRO A 126 -0.61 8.48 -18.87
N HIS A 127 -0.25 9.33 -17.91
CA HIS A 127 -0.36 10.78 -17.99
C HIS A 127 0.89 11.52 -17.52
N ALA A 128 1.99 10.82 -17.23
CA ALA A 128 3.22 11.51 -16.83
C ALA A 128 4.12 11.72 -18.04
N ASN A 129 4.62 12.95 -18.20
CA ASN A 129 5.76 13.27 -19.04
C ASN A 129 7.03 12.63 -18.46
N LEU A 130 7.04 11.29 -18.36
CA LEU A 130 8.13 10.53 -17.82
C LEU A 130 9.26 10.53 -18.85
N VAL A 131 10.36 11.14 -18.47
CA VAL A 131 11.57 11.19 -19.27
C VAL A 131 12.71 10.50 -18.54
N ASP A 132 13.69 10.02 -19.28
CA ASP A 132 14.93 9.53 -18.71
C ASP A 132 15.81 10.70 -18.22
N ARG A 133 17.01 10.38 -17.75
CA ARG A 133 17.99 11.38 -17.28
C ARG A 133 18.52 12.34 -18.36
N ASN A 134 18.29 12.03 -19.63
CA ASN A 134 18.67 12.85 -20.77
C ASN A 134 17.49 13.70 -21.28
N GLY A 135 16.30 13.57 -20.67
CA GLY A 135 15.08 14.23 -21.13
C GLY A 135 14.38 13.48 -22.28
N GLU A 136 14.81 12.27 -22.61
CA GLU A 136 14.17 11.46 -23.64
C GLU A 136 12.94 10.77 -23.07
N LYS A 137 11.85 10.76 -23.85
CA LYS A 137 10.61 10.11 -23.44
C LYS A 137 10.86 8.61 -23.27
N ILE A 138 10.58 8.09 -22.08
CA ILE A 138 10.62 6.65 -21.84
C ILE A 138 9.38 6.03 -22.51
N PRO A 139 9.54 5.03 -23.39
CA PRO A 139 8.41 4.41 -24.07
C PRO A 139 7.44 3.77 -23.06
N ASP A 140 6.15 3.76 -23.40
CA ASP A 140 5.14 3.05 -22.61
C ASP A 140 5.43 1.55 -22.64
N LEU A 141 6.10 1.10 -21.58
CA LEU A 141 6.41 -0.30 -21.39
C LEU A 141 5.17 -1.01 -20.83
N SER A 142 4.94 -2.24 -21.30
CA SER A 142 3.77 -3.01 -20.88
C SER A 142 3.74 -3.21 -19.36
N ILE A 143 2.53 -3.24 -18.78
CA ILE A 143 2.29 -3.53 -17.36
C ILE A 143 2.99 -4.84 -16.90
N LYS A 144 3.21 -5.78 -17.82
CA LYS A 144 3.86 -7.06 -17.54
C LYS A 144 5.39 -6.97 -17.49
N SER A 145 6.01 -6.01 -18.18
CA SER A 145 7.46 -5.94 -18.38
C SER A 145 8.18 -4.90 -17.52
N ASN A 146 7.45 -3.98 -16.88
CA ASN A 146 8.05 -2.89 -16.10
C ASN A 146 8.27 -3.27 -14.64
N PRO A 147 9.45 -3.56 -14.10
CA PRO A 147 9.58 -3.91 -12.67
C PRO A 147 9.08 -2.78 -11.72
N PRO A 148 8.70 -3.11 -10.47
CA PRO A 148 8.39 -2.11 -9.45
C PRO A 148 9.50 -1.07 -9.29
N ARG A 149 9.14 0.17 -8.93
CA ARG A 149 10.08 1.28 -8.78
C ARG A 149 9.91 1.99 -7.46
N ILE A 150 11.00 2.50 -6.91
CA ILE A 150 10.94 3.48 -5.83
C ILE A 150 10.74 4.85 -6.44
N PHE A 151 9.95 5.69 -5.79
CA PHE A 151 9.82 7.09 -6.14
C PHE A 151 10.11 7.98 -4.93
N ALA A 152 10.77 9.10 -5.18
CA ALA A 152 11.07 10.12 -4.20
C ALA A 152 10.67 11.51 -4.75
N PRO A 153 9.93 12.33 -3.99
CA PRO A 153 9.59 13.69 -4.36
C PRO A 153 10.77 14.65 -4.08
N ILE A 154 11.80 14.53 -4.90
CA ILE A 154 13.00 15.36 -4.92
C ILE A 154 13.18 15.96 -6.32
N THR A 155 14.05 16.96 -6.47
CA THR A 155 14.31 17.58 -7.79
C THR A 155 15.32 16.77 -8.60
N GLU A 156 15.39 17.05 -9.91
CA GLU A 156 16.39 16.44 -10.79
C GLU A 156 17.83 16.81 -10.36
N GLU A 157 18.06 18.05 -9.94
CA GLU A 157 19.36 18.53 -9.47
C GLU A 157 19.80 17.77 -8.22
N GLU A 158 18.87 17.55 -7.27
CA GLU A 158 19.12 16.77 -6.05
C GLU A 158 19.42 15.31 -6.39
N ALA A 159 18.68 14.70 -7.32
CA ALA A 159 18.94 13.34 -7.77
C ALA A 159 20.31 13.20 -8.47
N LYS A 160 20.68 14.15 -9.33
CA LYS A 160 22.02 14.20 -9.97
C LYS A 160 23.13 14.43 -8.95
N GLN A 161 22.86 15.15 -7.87
CA GLN A 161 23.81 15.27 -6.76
C GLN A 161 23.99 13.93 -6.05
N LEU A 162 22.90 13.24 -5.71
CA LEU A 162 22.94 11.92 -5.07
C LEU A 162 23.62 10.87 -5.95
N GLU A 163 23.40 10.90 -7.27
CA GLU A 163 24.10 10.04 -8.22
C GLU A 163 25.62 10.28 -8.19
N ARG A 164 26.06 11.54 -8.20
CA ARG A 164 27.50 11.88 -8.14
C ARG A 164 28.15 11.53 -6.79
N GLN A 165 27.44 11.70 -5.68
CA GLN A 165 27.99 11.51 -4.34
C GLN A 165 27.96 10.06 -3.88
N HIS A 166 26.93 9.31 -4.30
CA HIS A 166 26.65 7.98 -3.75
C HIS A 166 26.43 6.90 -4.82
N GLY A 167 26.50 7.25 -6.11
CA GLY A 167 26.25 6.29 -7.20
C GLY A 167 24.77 5.93 -7.40
N CYS A 168 23.84 6.65 -6.76
CA CYS A 168 22.41 6.38 -6.84
C CYS A 168 21.80 6.87 -8.16
N GLY A 169 22.01 6.13 -9.26
CA GLY A 169 21.41 6.43 -10.56
C GLY A 169 19.89 6.29 -10.56
N PHE A 170 19.18 7.24 -11.18
CA PHE A 170 17.74 7.20 -11.32
C PHE A 170 17.32 6.74 -12.73
N TRP A 171 16.14 6.12 -12.81
CA TRP A 171 15.57 5.56 -14.03
C TRP A 171 14.76 6.59 -14.83
N GLY A 172 14.00 7.45 -14.14
CA GLY A 172 13.16 8.42 -14.82
C GLY A 172 12.68 9.56 -13.92
N ILE A 173 12.20 10.61 -14.56
CA ILE A 173 11.82 11.88 -13.95
C ILE A 173 10.40 12.23 -14.36
N THR A 174 9.63 12.74 -13.42
CA THR A 174 8.39 13.47 -13.67
C THR A 174 8.43 14.81 -12.97
N GLU A 175 7.47 15.68 -13.23
CA GLU A 175 7.35 16.99 -12.56
C GLU A 175 7.42 16.93 -11.03
N ARG A 176 7.04 15.80 -10.42
CA ARG A 176 6.89 15.68 -8.96
C ARG A 176 7.79 14.65 -8.31
N ASN A 177 8.36 13.73 -9.07
CA ASN A 177 9.09 12.59 -8.51
C ASN A 177 10.24 12.15 -9.42
N ILE A 178 11.29 11.67 -8.76
CA ILE A 178 12.37 10.90 -9.34
C ILE A 178 12.11 9.42 -9.04
N TYR A 179 12.28 8.58 -10.05
CA TYR A 179 12.05 7.15 -9.98
C TYR A 179 13.36 6.38 -10.06
N TYR A 180 13.52 5.41 -9.16
CA TYR A 180 14.71 4.59 -9.03
C TYR A 180 14.39 3.13 -9.35
N ASN A 181 15.31 2.47 -10.04
CA ASN A 181 15.33 1.02 -10.10
C ASN A 181 15.48 0.48 -8.68
N ILE A 182 14.77 -0.59 -8.34
CA ILE A 182 14.97 -1.22 -7.04
C ILE A 182 16.16 -2.18 -7.14
N PRO A 183 17.25 -1.93 -6.41
CA PRO A 183 18.43 -2.82 -6.39
C PRO A 183 18.12 -4.16 -5.71
N ASP A 184 19.08 -5.06 -5.74
CA ASP A 184 19.00 -6.33 -4.99
C ASP A 184 19.08 -6.10 -3.49
N ASP A 185 19.93 -5.15 -3.06
CA ASP A 185 20.04 -4.65 -1.70
C ASP A 185 19.47 -3.23 -1.58
N ILE A 186 18.39 -3.09 -0.80
CA ILE A 186 17.72 -1.79 -0.61
C ILE A 186 18.64 -0.72 0.00
N THR A 187 19.70 -1.11 0.71
CA THR A 187 20.62 -0.19 1.37
C THR A 187 21.42 0.65 0.37
N GLU A 188 21.55 0.21 -0.89
CA GLU A 188 22.13 1.01 -1.97
C GLU A 188 21.32 2.29 -2.25
N LEU A 189 20.01 2.29 -1.93
CA LEU A 189 19.17 3.48 -2.03
C LEU A 189 19.00 4.22 -0.70
N ARG A 190 19.67 3.78 0.39
CA ARG A 190 19.62 4.49 1.68
C ARG A 190 19.92 5.99 1.54
N PRO A 191 20.95 6.44 0.79
CA PRO A 191 21.22 7.88 0.65
C PRO A 191 20.04 8.66 0.06
N VAL A 192 19.32 8.09 -0.90
CA VAL A 192 18.13 8.70 -1.50
C VAL A 192 16.98 8.78 -0.50
N LEU A 193 16.72 7.67 0.20
CA LEU A 193 15.63 7.59 1.17
C LEU A 193 15.87 8.54 2.37
N GLU A 194 17.11 8.61 2.85
CA GLU A 194 17.55 9.51 3.91
C GLU A 194 17.46 10.98 3.49
N PHE A 195 17.96 11.32 2.30
CA PHE A 195 17.86 12.66 1.75
C PHE A 195 16.39 13.10 1.66
N ALA A 196 15.52 12.24 1.10
CA ALA A 196 14.10 12.53 1.01
C ALA A 196 13.47 12.71 2.40
N TYR A 197 13.85 11.90 3.38
CA TYR A 197 13.41 12.04 4.77
C TYR A 197 13.80 13.40 5.37
N ASN A 198 15.08 13.74 5.33
CA ASN A 198 15.62 14.98 5.91
C ASN A 198 15.04 16.22 5.23
N LYS A 199 14.95 16.22 3.89
CA LYS A 199 14.31 17.30 3.12
C LYS A 199 12.89 17.59 3.59
N HIS A 200 12.10 16.54 3.82
CA HIS A 200 10.70 16.73 4.20
C HIS A 200 10.51 17.12 5.67
N LEU A 201 11.47 16.79 6.54
CA LEU A 201 11.56 17.28 7.92
C LEU A 201 11.76 18.80 7.98
N GLY A 202 12.22 19.43 6.90
CA GLY A 202 12.51 20.87 6.87
C GLY A 202 13.85 21.23 7.53
N GLN A 203 14.80 20.29 7.50
CA GLN A 203 16.20 20.53 7.85
C GLN A 203 17.00 20.98 6.63
#